data_AF-A0AAN4U348-F1
#
_entry.id   AF-A0AAN4U348-F1
#
_cell.length_a   1.000
_cell.length_b   1.000
_cell.length_c   1.000
_cell.angle_alpha   90.00
_cell.angle_beta   90.00
_cell.angle_gamma   90.00
#
_symmetry.space_group_name_H-M   'P 1'
#
loop_
_entity.id
_entity.type
_entity.pdbx_description
1 polymer ?
#
loop_
_entity_poly.entity_id
_entity_poly.type
_entity_poly.pdbx_seq_one_letter_code
_entity_poly.pdbx_strand_id
1 'polypeptide(L)'
;MNTLDIANAAYAEHVKPSFDRMIDALKQMRSANDPDTGAVLCIEALDALAKDCAAMRDELREGVRQSCDESGTVSFEAGPYLVTRTRPDPAATVTDEAALRAAMPALFSPQPDKLDRATLTKRLRRGETIPGATLGAAPVGTIQIRTRK
;
A
#
# COMPACT_ATOMS: atom_id res chain seq x y z
N MET A 1 -21.64 15.10 -7.16
CA MET A 1 -21.17 14.25 -8.28
C MET A 1 -21.53 12.84 -7.92
N ASN A 2 -22.27 12.12 -8.77
CA ASN A 2 -22.71 10.76 -8.42
C ASN A 2 -21.58 9.74 -8.66
N THR A 3 -21.73 8.49 -8.19
CA THR A 3 -20.70 7.45 -8.32
C THR A 3 -20.37 7.10 -9.78
N LEU A 4 -21.32 7.23 -10.70
CA LEU A 4 -21.10 6.99 -12.13
C LEU A 4 -20.24 8.10 -12.75
N ASP A 5 -20.46 9.35 -12.38
CA ASP A 5 -19.66 10.49 -12.83
C ASP A 5 -18.20 10.35 -12.37
N ILE A 6 -17.99 9.95 -11.09
CA ILE A 6 -16.66 9.62 -10.54
C ILE A 6 -16.00 8.51 -11.38
N ALA A 7 -16.73 7.44 -11.66
CA ALA A 7 -16.20 6.31 -12.41
C ALA A 7 -15.75 6.72 -13.82
N ASN A 8 -16.58 7.49 -14.52
CA ASN A 8 -16.32 7.92 -15.88
C ASN A 8 -15.14 8.89 -15.96
N ALA A 9 -15.06 9.87 -15.05
CA ALA A 9 -13.97 10.83 -15.00
C ALA A 9 -12.63 10.14 -14.70
N ALA A 10 -12.55 9.36 -13.62
CA ALA A 10 -11.33 8.65 -13.24
C ALA A 10 -10.86 7.68 -14.33
N TYR A 11 -11.79 7.00 -15.00
CA TYR A 11 -11.44 6.13 -16.12
C TYR A 11 -10.87 6.91 -17.31
N ALA A 12 -11.57 7.95 -17.76
CA ALA A 12 -11.19 8.70 -18.96
C ALA A 12 -9.88 9.48 -18.77
N GLU A 13 -9.70 10.09 -17.59
CA GLU A 13 -8.58 11.01 -17.34
C GLU A 13 -7.29 10.30 -16.92
N HIS A 14 -7.40 9.15 -16.23
CA HIS A 14 -6.25 8.52 -15.58
C HIS A 14 -6.07 7.06 -16.00
N VAL A 15 -7.08 6.20 -15.79
CA VAL A 15 -6.93 4.75 -15.99
C VAL A 15 -6.71 4.40 -17.46
N LYS A 16 -7.53 4.94 -18.37
CA LYS A 16 -7.43 4.64 -19.81
C LYS A 16 -6.09 5.07 -20.41
N PRO A 17 -5.58 6.30 -20.17
CA PRO A 17 -4.25 6.68 -20.61
C PRO A 17 -3.14 5.77 -20.08
N SER A 18 -3.18 5.39 -18.80
CA SER A 18 -2.17 4.50 -18.21
C SER A 18 -2.25 3.08 -18.77
N PHE A 19 -3.46 2.59 -19.07
CA PHE A 19 -3.66 1.31 -19.75
C PHE A 19 -3.12 1.32 -21.19
N ASP A 20 -3.32 2.41 -21.93
CA ASP A 20 -2.79 2.57 -23.28
C ASP A 20 -1.26 2.59 -23.29
N ARG A 21 -0.63 3.28 -22.32
CA ARG A 21 0.83 3.25 -22.15
C ARG A 21 1.37 1.84 -21.93
N MET A 22 0.68 1.03 -21.13
CA MET A 22 1.05 -0.38 -20.93
C MET A 22 0.96 -1.16 -22.24
N ILE A 23 -0.11 -0.99 -23.01
CA ILE A 23 -0.27 -1.62 -24.32
C ILE A 23 0.87 -1.23 -25.27
N ASP A 24 1.22 0.05 -25.31
CA ASP A 24 2.26 0.54 -26.21
C ASP A 24 3.65 0.04 -25.80
N ALA A 25 3.95 -0.06 -24.50
CA ALA A 25 5.17 -0.71 -24.01
C ALA A 25 5.24 -2.19 -24.43
N LEU A 26 4.13 -2.93 -24.34
CA LEU A 26 4.05 -4.32 -24.79
C LEU A 26 4.28 -4.46 -26.30
N LYS A 27 3.75 -3.53 -27.11
CA LYS A 27 4.00 -3.51 -28.55
C LYS A 27 5.47 -3.26 -28.85
N GLN A 28 6.09 -2.28 -28.19
CA GLN A 28 7.51 -1.97 -28.34
C GLN A 28 8.38 -3.18 -28.00
N MET A 29 8.10 -3.85 -26.89
CA MET A 29 8.80 -5.06 -26.45
C MET A 29 8.72 -6.19 -27.49
N ARG A 30 7.57 -6.36 -28.17
CA ARG A 30 7.37 -7.39 -29.20
C ARG A 30 8.10 -7.08 -30.51
N SER A 31 8.34 -5.81 -30.80
CA SER A 31 9.00 -5.37 -32.04
C SER A 31 10.49 -5.09 -31.89
N ALA A 32 11.03 -5.09 -30.66
CA ALA A 32 12.41 -4.72 -30.39
C ALA A 32 13.36 -5.92 -30.47
N ASN A 33 14.59 -5.66 -30.91
CA ASN A 33 15.69 -6.63 -30.83
C ASN A 33 16.18 -6.83 -29.38
N ASP A 34 15.97 -5.82 -28.53
CA ASP A 34 16.19 -5.88 -27.07
C ASP A 34 14.84 -5.72 -26.35
N PRO A 35 14.26 -6.81 -25.81
CA PRO A 35 12.99 -6.75 -25.10
C PRO A 35 13.11 -6.10 -23.72
N ASP A 36 14.31 -6.00 -23.12
CA ASP A 36 14.47 -5.55 -21.74
C ASP A 36 14.12 -4.07 -21.58
N THR A 37 14.45 -3.25 -22.57
CA THR A 37 14.02 -1.85 -22.62
C THR A 37 12.49 -1.73 -22.62
N GLY A 38 11.80 -2.57 -23.42
CA GLY A 38 10.33 -2.63 -23.45
C GLY A 38 9.74 -3.16 -22.14
N ALA A 39 10.42 -4.11 -21.49
CA ALA A 39 10.01 -4.64 -20.19
C ALA A 39 10.08 -3.56 -19.10
N VAL A 40 11.13 -2.75 -19.04
CA VAL A 40 11.25 -1.63 -18.09
C VAL A 40 10.14 -0.60 -18.30
N LEU A 41 9.84 -0.23 -19.55
CA LEU A 41 8.73 0.69 -19.87
C LEU A 41 7.38 0.09 -19.47
N CYS A 42 7.20 -1.23 -19.64
CA CYS A 42 5.99 -1.92 -19.25
C CYS A 42 5.82 -1.96 -17.72
N ILE A 43 6.90 -2.15 -16.96
CA ILE A 43 6.87 -2.11 -15.49
C ILE A 43 6.42 -0.73 -15.01
N GLU A 44 7.02 0.35 -15.52
CA GLU A 44 6.64 1.72 -15.16
C GLU A 44 5.16 2.03 -15.50
N ALA A 45 4.69 1.56 -16.66
CA ALA A 45 3.29 1.73 -17.06
C ALA A 45 2.32 0.93 -16.16
N LEU A 46 2.70 -0.27 -15.72
CA LEU A 46 1.95 -1.08 -14.78
C LEU A 46 1.88 -0.43 -13.40
N ASP A 47 2.98 0.13 -12.90
CA ASP A 47 3.01 0.83 -11.61
C ASP A 47 2.11 2.07 -11.63
N ALA A 48 2.15 2.84 -12.72
CA ALA A 48 1.24 3.97 -12.92
C ALA A 48 -0.23 3.53 -12.96
N LEU A 49 -0.54 2.49 -13.75
CA LEU A 49 -1.89 1.95 -13.83
C LEU A 49 -2.40 1.45 -12.47
N ALA A 50 -1.56 0.74 -11.71
CA ALA A 50 -1.92 0.26 -10.37
C ALA A 50 -2.25 1.42 -9.43
N LYS A 51 -1.47 2.50 -9.48
CA LYS A 51 -1.72 3.72 -8.71
C LYS A 51 -3.03 4.39 -9.11
N ASP A 52 -3.29 4.55 -10.41
CA ASP A 52 -4.51 5.21 -10.92
C ASP A 52 -5.76 4.37 -10.61
N CYS A 53 -5.69 3.05 -10.75
CA CYS A 53 -6.75 2.13 -10.35
C CYS A 53 -7.02 2.18 -8.84
N ALA A 54 -5.97 2.29 -8.02
CA ALA A 54 -6.13 2.43 -6.56
C ALA A 54 -6.82 3.76 -6.21
N ALA A 55 -6.46 4.86 -6.86
CA ALA A 55 -7.11 6.15 -6.69
C ALA A 55 -8.59 6.10 -7.09
N MET A 56 -8.91 5.57 -8.28
CA MET A 56 -10.29 5.39 -8.74
C MET A 56 -11.12 4.53 -7.78
N ARG A 57 -10.55 3.43 -7.26
CA ARG A 57 -11.21 2.59 -6.26
C ARG A 57 -11.55 3.37 -5.00
N ASP A 58 -10.61 4.18 -4.51
CA ASP A 58 -10.78 4.93 -3.26
C ASP A 58 -11.81 6.05 -3.43
N GLU A 59 -11.84 6.72 -4.59
CA GLU A 59 -12.88 7.70 -4.95
C GLU A 59 -14.27 7.05 -5.05
N LEU A 60 -14.37 5.86 -5.66
CA LEU A 60 -15.63 5.12 -5.73
C LEU A 60 -16.13 4.71 -4.34
N ARG A 61 -15.23 4.24 -3.46
CA ARG A 61 -15.57 3.92 -2.07
C ARG A 61 -16.11 5.14 -1.33
N GLU A 62 -15.47 6.29 -1.53
CA GLU A 62 -15.90 7.54 -0.93
C GLU A 62 -17.27 7.98 -1.48
N GLY A 63 -17.50 7.88 -2.79
CA GLY A 63 -18.80 8.17 -3.41
C GLY A 63 -19.92 7.27 -2.88
N VAL A 64 -19.67 5.96 -2.75
CA VAL A 64 -20.63 5.01 -2.16
C VAL A 64 -20.90 5.35 -0.69
N ARG A 65 -19.87 5.71 0.08
CA ARG A 65 -20.01 6.13 1.48
C ARG A 65 -20.88 7.39 1.60
N GLN A 66 -20.61 8.41 0.78
CA GLN A 66 -21.40 9.66 0.76
C GLN A 66 -22.86 9.38 0.41
N SER A 67 -23.13 8.52 -0.58
CA SER A 67 -24.50 8.13 -0.92
C SER A 67 -25.22 7.41 0.25
N CYS A 68 -24.50 6.56 1.00
CA CYS A 68 -25.05 5.95 2.22
C CYS A 68 -25.31 6.98 3.34
N ASP A 69 -24.46 8.00 3.46
CA ASP A 69 -24.63 9.10 4.41
C ASP A 69 -25.88 9.93 4.09
N GLU A 70 -26.06 10.31 2.83
CA GLU A 70 -27.21 11.10 2.36
C GLU A 70 -28.54 10.34 2.47
N SER A 71 -28.53 9.04 2.19
CA SER A 71 -29.74 8.19 2.23
C SER A 71 -30.05 7.61 3.61
N GLY A 72 -29.13 7.70 4.57
CA GLY A 72 -29.24 7.01 5.87
C GLY A 72 -29.10 5.48 5.79
N THR A 73 -28.69 4.94 4.64
CA THR A 73 -28.55 3.50 4.44
C THR A 73 -27.38 2.95 5.24
N VAL A 74 -27.63 1.94 6.08
CA VAL A 74 -26.59 1.28 6.90
C VAL A 74 -26.06 0.01 6.25
N SER A 75 -26.87 -0.66 5.44
CA SER A 75 -26.47 -1.87 4.70
C SER A 75 -27.32 -2.04 3.44
N PHE A 76 -26.71 -2.55 2.37
CA PHE A 76 -27.42 -2.88 1.12
C PHE A 76 -26.73 -4.02 0.35
N GLU A 77 -27.46 -4.69 -0.52
CA GLU A 77 -26.92 -5.74 -1.41
C GLU A 77 -26.44 -5.16 -2.74
N ALA A 78 -25.28 -5.60 -3.20
CA ALA A 78 -24.67 -5.21 -4.47
C ALA A 78 -24.27 -6.48 -5.25
N GLY A 79 -25.25 -7.13 -5.87
CA GLY A 79 -25.05 -8.42 -6.54
C GLY A 79 -24.70 -9.51 -5.51
N PRO A 80 -23.54 -10.19 -5.61
CA PRO A 80 -23.15 -11.23 -4.63
C PRO A 80 -22.58 -10.66 -3.32
N TYR A 81 -22.51 -9.33 -3.18
CA TYR A 81 -21.86 -8.67 -2.04
C TYR A 81 -22.89 -8.02 -1.10
N LEU A 82 -22.67 -8.14 0.20
CA LEU A 82 -23.33 -7.31 1.21
C LEU A 82 -22.42 -6.14 1.57
N VAL A 83 -22.90 -4.92 1.34
CA VAL A 83 -22.19 -3.70 1.71
C VAL A 83 -22.75 -3.21 3.04
N THR A 84 -21.92 -3.14 4.07
CA THR A 84 -22.30 -2.64 5.39
C THR A 84 -21.44 -1.44 5.75
N ARG A 85 -22.10 -0.36 6.17
CA ARG A 85 -21.44 0.83 6.68
C ARG A 85 -21.07 0.61 8.15
N THR A 86 -19.77 0.45 8.41
CA THR A 86 -19.23 0.41 9.77
C THR A 86 -18.70 1.77 10.18
N ARG A 87 -18.97 2.21 11.41
CA ARG A 87 -18.23 3.31 12.04
C ARG A 87 -17.14 2.69 12.91
N PRO A 88 -15.87 3.10 12.77
CA PRO A 88 -14.83 2.65 13.69
C PRO A 88 -15.13 3.19 15.08
N ASP A 89 -14.82 2.38 16.11
CA ASP A 89 -14.87 2.85 17.49
C ASP A 89 -13.80 3.94 17.70
N PRO A 90 -14.06 4.93 18.57
CA PRO A 90 -13.08 5.96 18.88
C PRO A 90 -11.81 5.33 19.47
N ALA A 91 -10.64 5.67 18.93
CA ALA A 91 -9.38 5.29 19.53
C ALA A 91 -9.11 6.12 20.79
N ALA A 92 -8.52 5.51 21.81
CA ALA A 92 -8.05 6.23 22.99
C ALA A 92 -6.82 7.09 22.63
N THR A 93 -6.83 8.36 23.03
CA THR A 93 -5.70 9.29 22.86
C THR A 93 -5.10 9.59 24.23
N VAL A 94 -3.80 9.31 24.40
CA VAL A 94 -3.07 9.67 25.62
C VAL A 94 -2.60 11.11 25.49
N THR A 95 -3.14 12.00 26.32
CA THR A 95 -2.80 13.44 26.34
C THR A 95 -1.69 13.77 27.34
N ASP A 96 -1.61 13.02 28.43
CA ASP A 96 -0.55 13.11 29.45
C ASP A 96 -0.22 11.70 29.96
N GLU A 97 0.91 11.16 29.51
CA GLU A 97 1.36 9.83 29.92
C GLU A 97 1.78 9.79 31.39
N ALA A 98 2.33 10.87 31.94
CA ALA A 98 2.81 10.91 33.31
C ALA A 98 1.64 10.88 34.30
N ALA A 99 0.61 11.70 34.06
CA ALA A 99 -0.62 11.67 34.84
C ALA A 99 -1.33 10.31 34.73
N LEU A 100 -1.39 9.74 33.52
CA LEU A 100 -2.00 8.42 33.29
C LEU A 100 -1.26 7.31 34.03
N ARG A 101 0.08 7.34 34.02
CA ARG A 101 0.91 6.35 34.73
C ARG A 101 0.80 6.47 36.25
N ALA A 102 0.64 7.68 36.78
CA ALA A 102 0.39 7.89 38.20
C ALA A 102 -0.99 7.40 38.63
N ALA A 103 -2.03 7.68 37.83
CA ALA A 103 -3.42 7.33 38.16
C ALA A 103 -3.73 5.84 37.94
N MET A 104 -3.21 5.24 36.87
CA MET A 104 -3.52 3.88 36.43
C MET A 104 -2.24 3.09 36.04
N PRO A 105 -1.35 2.79 37.01
CA PRO A 105 -0.09 2.10 36.74
C PRO A 105 -0.28 0.69 36.14
N ALA A 106 -1.43 0.06 36.38
CA ALA A 106 -1.76 -1.27 35.84
C ALA A 106 -1.83 -1.32 34.29
N LEU A 107 -2.00 -0.18 33.62
CA LEU A 107 -1.98 -0.10 32.15
C LEU A 107 -0.56 -0.22 31.56
N PHE A 108 0.47 -0.14 32.40
CA PHE A 108 1.87 -0.18 31.97
C PHE A 108 2.51 -1.50 32.40
N SER A 109 2.91 -2.32 31.43
CA SER A 109 3.67 -3.55 31.66
C SER A 109 5.14 -3.35 31.25
N PRO A 110 6.11 -3.92 32.00
CA PRO A 110 7.49 -3.98 31.56
C PRO A 110 7.58 -4.67 30.20
N GLN A 111 8.22 -4.01 29.23
CA GLN A 111 8.46 -4.59 27.92
C GLN A 111 9.61 -5.61 28.02
N PRO A 112 9.56 -6.74 27.29
CA PRO A 112 10.66 -7.69 27.24
C PRO A 112 11.91 -7.07 26.62
N ASP A 113 13.08 -7.61 26.98
CA ASP A 113 14.36 -7.20 26.40
C ASP A 113 14.30 -7.29 24.88
N LYS A 114 14.50 -6.14 24.22
CA LYS A 114 14.48 -6.06 22.76
C LYS A 114 15.88 -6.29 22.23
N LEU A 115 16.07 -7.39 21.51
CA LEU A 115 17.32 -7.67 20.79
C LEU A 115 17.64 -6.54 19.79
N ASP A 116 18.84 -5.96 19.91
CA ASP A 116 19.38 -5.06 18.90
C ASP A 116 19.82 -5.85 17.65
N ARG A 117 18.83 -6.11 16.79
CA ARG A 117 19.03 -6.81 15.52
C ARG A 117 20.00 -6.06 14.59
N ALA A 118 20.07 -4.74 14.65
CA ALA A 118 20.91 -3.95 13.77
C ALA A 118 22.39 -4.17 14.10
N THR A 119 22.75 -4.06 15.38
CA THR A 119 24.12 -4.34 15.84
C THR A 119 24.49 -5.80 15.65
N LEU A 120 23.59 -6.73 15.98
CA LEU A 120 23.81 -8.16 15.75
C LEU A 120 24.12 -8.45 14.28
N THR A 121 23.28 -7.97 13.37
CA THR A 121 23.47 -8.16 11.91
C THR A 121 24.79 -7.56 11.43
N LYS A 122 25.15 -6.36 11.92
CA LYS A 122 26.40 -5.69 11.55
C LYS A 122 27.63 -6.48 11.98
N ARG A 123 27.62 -7.07 13.18
CA ARG A 123 28.70 -7.91 13.69
C ARG A 123 28.85 -9.20 12.91
N LEU A 124 27.73 -9.90 12.67
CA LEU A 124 27.73 -11.12 11.85
C LEU A 124 28.21 -10.86 10.42
N ARG A 125 27.81 -9.73 9.79
CA ARG A 125 28.30 -9.32 8.45
C ARG A 125 29.80 -9.01 8.40
N ARG A 126 30.43 -8.71 9.54
CA ARG A 126 31.88 -8.52 9.65
C ARG A 126 32.64 -9.82 9.91
N GLY A 127 31.94 -10.95 9.99
CA GLY A 127 32.52 -12.26 10.24
C GLY A 127 32.67 -12.62 11.73
N GLU A 128 32.09 -11.85 12.66
CA GLU A 128 32.09 -12.20 14.08
C GLU A 128 31.22 -13.45 14.31
N THR A 129 31.74 -14.43 15.05
CA THR A 129 30.97 -15.62 15.46
C THR A 129 30.24 -15.31 16.76
N ILE A 130 28.91 -15.30 16.73
CA ILE A 130 28.07 -15.02 17.89
C ILE A 130 27.21 -16.27 18.18
N PRO A 131 27.37 -16.92 19.36
CA PRO A 131 26.57 -18.09 19.71
C PRO A 131 25.06 -17.82 19.60
N GLY A 132 24.34 -18.74 18.94
CA GLY A 132 22.90 -18.63 18.75
C GLY A 132 22.44 -17.71 17.62
N ALA A 133 23.35 -17.17 16.80
CA ALA A 133 23.00 -16.32 15.67
C ALA A 133 23.87 -16.59 14.43
N THR A 134 23.24 -16.62 13.26
CA THR A 134 23.90 -16.76 11.96
C THR A 134 23.28 -15.82 10.94
N LEU A 135 24.00 -15.51 9.86
CA LEU A 135 23.39 -14.88 8.69
C LEU A 135 22.61 -15.94 7.91
N GLY A 136 21.39 -15.60 7.49
CA GLY A 136 20.66 -16.38 6.49
C GLY A 136 21.27 -16.19 5.09
N ALA A 137 20.80 -17.00 4.14
CA ALA A 137 21.13 -16.79 2.73
C ALA A 137 20.72 -15.37 2.29
N ALA A 138 21.58 -14.73 1.50
CA ALA A 138 21.23 -13.45 0.90
C ALA A 138 20.00 -13.62 0.00
N PRO A 139 19.03 -12.70 0.05
CA PRO A 139 17.89 -12.76 -0.86
C PRO A 139 18.36 -12.57 -2.31
N VAL A 140 17.54 -13.02 -3.25
CA VAL A 140 17.74 -12.73 -4.69
C VAL A 140 17.79 -11.21 -4.87
N GLY A 141 18.76 -10.75 -5.67
CA GLY A 141 18.91 -9.33 -5.99
C GLY A 141 17.66 -8.77 -6.68
N THR A 142 17.37 -7.49 -6.44
CA THR A 142 16.27 -6.77 -7.09
C THR A 142 16.80 -5.78 -8.12
N ILE A 143 16.00 -5.48 -9.14
CA ILE A 143 16.26 -4.38 -10.07
C ILE A 143 15.77 -3.06 -9.47
N GLN A 144 16.46 -1.95 -9.78
CA GLN A 144 16.04 -0.61 -9.39
C GLN A 144 15.85 0.24 -10.64
N ILE A 145 14.63 0.71 -10.88
CA ILE A 145 14.31 1.64 -11.97
C ILE A 145 14.24 3.04 -11.35
N ARG A 146 14.94 4.00 -11.95
CA ARG A 146 14.99 5.40 -11.49
C ARG A 146 14.95 6.34 -12.69
N THR A 147 14.27 7.46 -12.53
CA THR A 147 14.31 8.54 -13.52
C THR A 147 15.72 9.12 -13.60
N ARG A 148 16.21 9.41 -14.81
CA ARG A 148 17.45 10.16 -14.98
C ARG A 148 17.21 11.60 -14.48
N LYS A 149 18.12 12.10 -13.63
CA LYS A 149 18.10 13.49 -13.16
C LYS A 149 18.45 14.46 -14.28
#